data_AF-A0A377AZI2-F1
#
_entry.id   AF-A0A377AZI2-F1
#
_cell.length_a   1.000
_cell.length_b   1.000
_cell.length_c   1.000
_cell.angle_alpha   90.00
_cell.angle_beta   90.00
_cell.angle_gamma   90.00
#
_symmetry.space_group_name_H-M   'P 1'
#
loop_
_entity.id
_entity.type
_entity.pdbx_description
1 polymer ?
#
loop_
_entity_poly.entity_id
_entity_poly.type
_entity_poly.pdbx_seq_one_letter_code
_entity_poly.pdbx_strand_id
1 'polypeptide(L)' 'MWRGNNHGKSQMILTEYKLDHKTNKSRSVYLLRHNSRVRNTVLEQNLTVEMDNYGGFKPTISLDDFLVV' A
#
# COMPACT_ATOMS: atom_id res chain seq x y z
N MET A 1 -6.62 -6.94 -15.49
CA MET A 1 -7.32 -6.41 -14.30
C MET A 1 -7.51 -7.54 -13.29
N TRP A 2 -6.79 -7.51 -12.18
CA TRP A 2 -6.89 -8.55 -11.14
C TRP A 2 -8.15 -8.32 -10.30
N ARG A 3 -9.28 -8.90 -10.71
CA ARG A 3 -10.54 -8.91 -9.94
C ARG A 3 -10.54 -10.10 -8.99
N GLY A 4 -9.70 -10.05 -7.97
CA GLY A 4 -9.80 -10.93 -6.81
C GLY A 4 -10.83 -10.38 -5.84
N ASN A 5 -12.11 -10.75 -6.01
CA ASN A 5 -13.24 -10.33 -5.18
C ASN A 5 -13.23 -11.02 -3.79
N ASN A 6 -12.07 -11.08 -3.14
CA ASN A 6 -11.90 -11.74 -1.84
C ASN A 6 -12.16 -10.71 -0.73
N HIS A 7 -13.44 -10.47 -0.45
CA HIS A 7 -13.91 -9.50 0.55
C HIS A 7 -13.48 -9.81 1.99
N GLY A 8 -12.87 -10.98 2.24
CA GLY A 8 -12.58 -11.46 3.59
C GLY A 8 -11.12 -11.44 4.05
N LYS A 9 -10.16 -11.06 3.22
CA LYS A 9 -8.72 -11.09 3.58
C LYS A 9 -8.10 -9.70 3.47
N SER A 10 -7.08 -9.44 4.29
CA SER A 10 -6.24 -8.24 4.12
C SER A 10 -5.55 -8.26 2.75
N GLN A 11 -5.44 -7.11 2.11
CA GLN A 11 -4.92 -6.94 0.76
C GLN A 11 -3.84 -5.84 0.72
N MET A 12 -2.91 -5.97 -0.21
CA MET A 12 -1.95 -4.95 -0.57
C MET A 12 -1.93 -4.81 -2.08
N ILE A 13 -2.23 -3.63 -2.59
CA ILE A 13 -2.40 -3.36 -4.02
C ILE A 13 -1.43 -2.25 -4.40
N LEU A 14 -0.53 -2.51 -5.34
CA LEU A 14 0.32 -1.47 -5.93
C LEU A 14 -0.55 -0.53 -6.77
N THR A 15 -0.65 0.73 -6.37
CA THR A 15 -1.47 1.75 -7.04
C THR A 15 -0.62 2.69 -7.89
N GLU A 16 0.64 2.92 -7.51
CA GLU A 16 1.56 3.78 -8.25
C GLU A 16 2.98 3.21 -8.21
N TYR A 17 3.69 3.27 -9.35
CA TYR A 17 5.12 3.00 -9.43
C TYR A 17 5.79 4.06 -10.32
N LYS A 18 6.87 4.65 -9.82
CA LYS A 18 7.73 5.58 -10.54
C LYS A 18 9.20 5.18 -10.39
N LEU A 19 9.92 5.19 -11.50
CA LEU A 19 11.37 4.96 -11.55
C LEU A 19 12.02 6.18 -12.20
N ASP A 20 12.97 6.80 -11.51
CA ASP A 20 13.83 7.81 -12.09
C ASP A 20 15.08 7.14 -12.67
N HIS A 21 15.12 7.03 -14.00
CA HIS A 21 16.24 6.41 -14.72
C HIS A 21 17.56 7.19 -14.63
N LYS A 22 17.54 8.48 -14.25
CA LYS A 22 18.77 9.27 -14.09
C LYS A 22 19.43 8.99 -12.74
N THR A 23 18.62 8.83 -11.70
CA THR A 23 19.10 8.65 -10.34
C THR A 23 18.99 7.21 -9.85
N ASN A 24 18.36 6.30 -10.59
CA ASN A 24 17.99 4.94 -10.18
C ASN A 24 17.18 4.87 -8.88
N LYS A 25 16.48 5.94 -8.53
CA LYS A 25 15.55 5.97 -7.40
C LYS A 25 14.19 5.51 -7.84
N SER A 26 13.48 4.78 -6.98
CA SER A 26 12.11 4.38 -7.25
C SER A 26 11.17 4.77 -6.12
N ARG A 27 9.90 4.96 -6.47
CA ARG A 27 8.81 5.22 -5.54
C ARG A 27 7.66 4.30 -5.89
N SER A 28 7.19 3.55 -4.90
CA SER A 28 6.03 2.68 -5.00
C SER A 28 4.99 3.14 -4.00
N VAL A 29 3.72 3.18 -4.38
CA VAL A 29 2.60 3.44 -3.48
C VAL A 29 1.67 2.23 -3.49
N TYR A 30 1.35 1.74 -2.30
CA TYR A 30 0.47 0.61 -2.10
C TYR A 30 -0.74 1.03 -1.28
N LEU A 31 -1.93 0.65 -1.73
CA LEU A 31 -3.13 0.64 -0.90
C LEU A 31 -3.15 -0.65 -0.07
N LEU A 32 -3.04 -0.50 1.25
CA LEU A 32 -3.22 -1.57 2.23
C LEU A 32 -4.67 -1.56 2.70
N ARG A 33 -5.33 -2.70 2.62
CA ARG A 33 -6.68 -2.88 3.14
C ARG A 33 -6.66 -3.99 4.18
N HIS A 34 -6.87 -3.67 5.43
CA HIS A 34 -6.94 -4.61 6.53
C HIS A 34 -8.40 -4.81 6.94
N ASN A 35 -8.91 -6.03 6.77
CA ASN A 35 -10.27 -6.37 7.18
C ASN A 35 -10.25 -7.17 8.49
N SER A 36 -10.93 -6.67 9.53
CA SER A 36 -11.14 -7.39 10.78
C SER A 36 -12.56 -7.95 10.83
N ARG A 37 -12.69 -9.27 10.66
CA ARG A 37 -13.98 -9.97 10.81
C ARG A 37 -14.51 -9.94 12.24
N VAL A 38 -13.63 -9.95 13.24
CA VAL A 38 -14.02 -9.96 14.66
C VAL A 38 -14.62 -8.62 15.08
N ARG A 39 -14.12 -7.51 14.51
CA ARG A 39 -14.59 -6.15 14.83
C ARG A 39 -15.53 -5.56 13.78
N ASN A 40 -15.76 -6.26 12.67
CA ASN A 40 -16.45 -5.75 11.49
C ASN A 40 -15.92 -4.39 11.01
N THR A 41 -14.58 -4.21 11.02
CA THR A 41 -13.94 -2.96 10.61
C THR A 41 -13.01 -3.15 9.43
N VAL A 42 -12.88 -2.11 8.62
CA VAL A 42 -11.90 -2.03 7.54
C VAL A 42 -10.98 -0.83 7.81
N LEU A 43 -9.68 -1.08 7.78
CA LEU A 43 -8.66 -0.05 7.80
C LEU A 43 -8.01 0.03 6.42
N GLU A 44 -7.99 1.22 5.83
CA GLU A 44 -7.29 1.49 4.58
C GLU A 44 -6.12 2.45 4.82
N GLN A 45 -4.96 2.14 4.24
CA GLN A 45 -3.74 2.93 4.43
C GLN A 45 -2.95 2.99 3.14
N ASN A 46 -2.26 4.10 2.93
CA ASN A 46 -1.29 4.21 1.84
C ASN A 46 0.12 3.97 2.40
N LEU A 47 0.79 2.94 1.87
CA LEU A 47 2.20 2.68 2.11
C LEU A 47 2.99 3.21 0.93
N THR A 48 3.81 4.23 1.16
CA THR A 48 4.81 4.69 0.19
C THR A 48 6.16 4.06 0.52
N VAL A 49 6.77 3.40 -0.46
CA VAL A 49 8.14 2.87 -0.37
C VAL A 49 9.00 3.66 -1.35
N GLU A 50 9.92 4.44 -0.82
CA GLU A 50 10.97 5.11 -1.60
C GLU A 50 12.24 4.28 -1.53
N MET A 51 12.83 3.94 -2.67
CA MET A 51 14.09 3.22 -2.77
C MET A 51 15.15 4.14 -3.37
N ASP A 52 16.30 4.21 -2.72
CA ASP A 52 17.47 4.86 -3.28
C ASP A 52 18.24 3.92 -4.23
N ASN A 53 19.26 4.47 -4.88
CA ASN A 53 20.11 3.79 -5.84
C ASN A 53 21.14 2.84 -5.22
N TYR A 54 21.23 2.79 -3.90
CA TYR A 54 22.10 1.91 -3.15
C TYR A 54 21.31 0.75 -2.51
N GLY A 55 20.01 0.66 -2.79
CA GLY A 55 19.11 -0.35 -2.24
C GLY A 55 18.57 -0.02 -0.85
N GLY A 56 18.88 1.16 -0.32
CA GLY A 56 18.23 1.69 0.87
C GLY A 56 16.77 2.00 0.57
N PHE A 57 15.87 1.67 1.50
CA PHE A 57 14.46 1.98 1.36
C PHE A 57 13.92 2.72 2.58
N LYS A 58 13.02 3.66 2.33
CA LYS A 58 12.32 4.44 3.35
C LYS A 58 10.82 4.19 3.23
N PRO A 59 10.24 3.33 4.08
CA PRO A 59 8.80 3.14 4.12
C PRO A 59 8.14 4.28 4.87
N THR A 60 7.08 4.85 4.32
CA THR A 60 6.23 5.86 4.94
C THR A 60 4.79 5.39 4.88
N ILE A 61 4.11 5.35 6.02
CA ILE A 61 2.69 4.96 6.12
C ILE A 61 1.87 6.21 6.40
N SER A 62 0.87 6.48 5.56
CA SER A 62 -0.19 7.44 5.85
C SER A 62 -1.49 6.70 6.16
N LEU A 63 -2.15 7.13 7.23
CA LEU A 63 -3.44 6.61 7.69
C LEU A 63 -4.53 7.51 7.14
N ASP A 64 -5.39 6.98 6.27
CA ASP A 64 -6.50 7.71 5.64
C ASP A 64 -7.85 7.27 6.22
N ASP A 65 -7.97 7.31 7.55
CA ASP A 65 -9.20 7.04 8.32
C ASP A 65 -9.58 5.56 8.56
N PHE A 66 -10.43 5.33 9.57
CA PHE A 66 -10.98 4.01 9.91
C PHE A 66 -12.46 3.97 9.57
N LEU A 67 -12.88 2.97 8.79
CA LEU A 67 -14.30 2.77 8.49
C LEU A 67 -14.84 1.57 9.30
N VAL A 68 -15.92 1.83 10.05
CA VAL A 68 -16.77 0.78 10.63
C VAL A 68 -17.81 0.41 9.57
N VAL A 69 -17.87 -0.87 9.20
CA VAL A 69 -18.86 -1.38 8.23
C VAL A 69 -20.05 -1.96 8.99
#